data_AF-A0A1X6P6R7-F1
#
_entry.id   AF-A0A1X6P6R7-F1
#
_cell.length_a   1.000
_cell.length_b   1.000
_cell.length_c   1.000
_cell.angle_alpha   90.00
_cell.angle_beta   90.00
_cell.angle_gamma   90.00
#
_symmetry.space_group_name_H-M   'P 1'
#
loop_
_entity.id
_entity.type
_entity.pdbx_description
1 polymer ?
#
loop_
_entity_poly.entity_id
_entity_poly.type
_entity_poly.pdbx_seq_one_letter_code
_entity_poly.pdbx_strand_id
1 'polypeptide(L)'
;MAGGRKSTMAELATAARRPTELLALLRFRARGKAAIAAALGGMDDRWRWCYGILGQVSRSFALVIMELEAELRDPVAIFYLVLRALDTVEDDTAVEAVVRRALCIDFHNKLAPEAGGWTTDGFGKGAEKELLERFDTVHSCFSDLKPEYQRVIADITREMGFGMAEHMDDTACVTIADYDRYCHYVAGLVGLGLTRMFAVSGLESPALADPRRDHLANSMGLFLQKTNIIRDYLEDLTDGRTFWPEEIWSVYADRLGAFAAPEQRKAALSCLNAMVTDALRHVPDCLEYMSAIRSPTVFHFVAIPQVMAMATLAEVYANPGVFAGVVKLRRGKTAVLIARATSVESVHALFFGSAVGMRAALAPADPSVEETRSALERIIRRSLPHVPATPDLTVPNRLSLIAFVTLSTYLLRRRAEHNDGTSFSWRRGGIPEPLDMLAAAALFLVMMWLFSFFGLQFVTAAGLRPRPRAAAAAAAAAAAAAAAGRSGGGGGEGACRHRAGDAIAARVGDAPVVGGGGRGGGH
;
A
#
# COMPACT_ATOMS: atom_id res chain seq x y z
N MET A 1 26.91 18.10 5.30
CA MET A 1 26.18 18.46 4.05
C MET A 1 26.82 18.02 2.73
N ALA A 2 28.14 17.74 2.62
CA ALA A 2 28.77 17.46 1.32
C ALA A 2 28.29 16.17 0.60
N GLY A 3 27.99 15.09 1.33
CA GLY A 3 27.55 13.82 0.74
C GLY A 3 26.23 13.90 -0.05
N GLY A 4 25.28 14.73 0.38
CA GLY A 4 23.96 14.83 -0.25
C GLY A 4 23.96 15.42 -1.67
N ARG A 5 24.92 16.29 -2.01
CA ARG A 5 25.01 16.86 -3.38
C ARG A 5 25.47 15.82 -4.40
N LYS A 6 26.39 14.92 -4.02
CA LYS A 6 26.90 13.87 -4.94
C LYS A 6 25.81 12.86 -5.31
N SER A 7 25.01 12.38 -4.36
CA SER A 7 23.89 11.46 -4.69
C SER A 7 22.82 12.16 -5.54
N THR A 8 22.49 13.42 -5.24
CA THR A 8 21.45 14.17 -5.95
C THR A 8 21.75 14.29 -7.45
N MET A 9 23.01 14.54 -7.84
CA MET A 9 23.40 14.62 -9.26
C MET A 9 23.38 13.26 -9.95
N ALA A 10 23.86 12.19 -9.29
CA ALA A 10 23.78 10.83 -9.83
C ALA A 10 22.33 10.38 -10.08
N GLU A 11 21.41 10.70 -9.15
CA GLU A 11 19.98 10.41 -9.28
C GLU A 11 19.32 11.16 -10.45
N LEU A 12 19.65 12.44 -10.63
CA LEU A 12 19.15 13.24 -11.76
C LEU A 12 19.71 12.73 -13.10
N ALA A 13 20.98 12.29 -13.14
CA ALA A 13 21.57 11.67 -14.33
C ALA A 13 20.93 10.32 -14.68
N THR A 14 20.60 9.48 -13.68
CA THR A 14 19.84 8.25 -13.91
C THR A 14 18.42 8.54 -14.40
N ALA A 15 17.74 9.53 -13.81
CA ALA A 15 16.40 9.94 -14.21
C ALA A 15 16.36 10.64 -15.59
N ALA A 16 17.45 11.27 -16.04
CA ALA A 16 17.52 11.93 -17.34
C ALA A 16 17.28 10.99 -18.52
N ARG A 17 17.57 9.69 -18.37
CA ARG A 17 17.23 8.64 -19.35
C ARG A 17 15.73 8.30 -19.40
N ARG A 18 14.90 8.89 -18.52
CA ARG A 18 13.46 8.62 -18.36
C ARG A 18 12.71 9.94 -18.05
N PRO A 19 12.33 10.73 -19.07
CA PRO A 19 11.81 12.10 -18.88
C PRO A 19 10.64 12.23 -17.89
N THR A 20 9.74 11.24 -17.86
CA THR A 20 8.60 11.18 -16.91
C THR A 20 9.07 11.04 -15.45
N GLU A 21 10.06 10.18 -15.19
CA GLU A 21 10.67 10.00 -13.87
C GLU A 21 11.42 11.26 -13.41
N LEU A 22 12.14 11.94 -14.32
CA LEU A 22 12.83 13.21 -14.01
C LEU A 22 11.84 14.32 -13.63
N LEU A 23 10.80 14.53 -14.44
CA LEU A 23 9.79 15.57 -14.19
C LEU A 23 9.02 15.32 -12.88
N ALA A 24 8.69 14.07 -12.57
CA ALA A 24 8.07 13.71 -11.30
C ALA A 24 9.00 14.01 -10.11
N LEU A 25 10.27 13.59 -10.19
CA LEU A 25 11.26 13.77 -9.13
C LEU A 25 11.55 15.25 -8.82
N LEU A 26 11.58 16.11 -9.84
CA LEU A 26 11.74 17.56 -9.67
C LEU A 26 10.53 18.19 -8.99
N ARG A 27 9.30 17.86 -9.42
CA ARG A 27 8.05 18.37 -8.82
C ARG A 27 7.89 17.93 -7.37
N PHE A 28 8.17 16.66 -7.08
CA PHE A 28 8.10 16.09 -5.74
C PHE A 28 9.03 16.82 -4.76
N ARG A 29 10.29 17.05 -5.15
CA ARG A 29 11.28 17.78 -4.35
C ARG A 29 10.89 19.24 -4.09
N ALA A 30 10.30 19.92 -5.06
CA ALA A 30 9.86 21.30 -4.92
C ALA A 30 8.68 21.42 -3.93
N ARG A 31 7.67 20.53 -4.06
CA ARG A 31 6.49 20.50 -3.17
C ARG A 31 6.87 20.15 -1.73
N GLY A 32 7.61 19.07 -1.51
CA GLY A 32 7.95 18.60 -0.16
C GLY A 32 8.70 19.65 0.67
N LYS A 33 9.66 20.36 0.06
CA LYS A 33 10.38 21.44 0.76
C LYS A 33 9.48 22.61 1.15
N ALA A 34 8.59 23.04 0.25
CA ALA A 34 7.69 24.16 0.51
C ALA A 34 6.65 23.80 1.59
N ALA A 35 6.07 22.60 1.53
CA ALA A 35 5.09 22.13 2.51
C ALA A 35 5.68 22.00 3.92
N ILE A 36 6.88 21.39 4.05
CA ILE A 36 7.59 21.27 5.33
C ILE A 36 7.92 22.66 5.89
N ALA A 37 8.49 23.56 5.09
CA ALA A 37 8.86 24.90 5.55
C ALA A 37 7.64 25.72 6.00
N ALA A 38 6.52 25.62 5.29
CA ALA A 38 5.29 26.31 5.64
C ALA A 38 4.66 25.78 6.94
N ALA A 39 4.65 24.45 7.15
CA ALA A 39 4.10 23.85 8.36
C ALA A 39 4.94 24.17 9.61
N LEU A 40 6.27 24.04 9.52
CA LEU A 40 7.17 24.28 10.66
C LEU A 40 7.25 25.75 11.07
N GLY A 41 6.94 26.69 10.17
CA GLY A 41 7.11 28.13 10.42
C GLY A 41 6.22 28.74 11.51
N GLY A 42 5.13 28.05 11.88
CA GLY A 42 4.18 28.50 12.93
C GLY A 42 4.21 27.67 14.21
N MET A 43 5.09 26.67 14.32
CA MET A 43 5.12 25.71 15.43
C MET A 43 6.07 26.14 16.56
N ASP A 44 5.79 25.71 17.78
CA ASP A 44 6.70 25.86 18.93
C ASP A 44 7.94 24.94 18.81
N ASP A 45 8.89 25.05 19.75
CA ASP A 45 10.12 24.26 19.74
C ASP A 45 9.89 22.75 19.92
N ARG A 46 8.85 22.34 20.65
CA ARG A 46 8.52 20.92 20.89
C ARG A 46 8.02 20.29 19.61
N TRP A 47 7.01 20.90 18.98
CA TRP A 47 6.44 20.45 17.72
C TRP A 47 7.46 20.50 16.58
N ARG A 48 8.30 21.56 16.50
CA ARG A 48 9.41 21.61 15.52
C ARG A 48 10.43 20.49 15.73
N TRP A 49 10.72 20.11 16.98
CA TRP A 49 11.58 18.95 17.24
C TRP A 49 10.90 17.63 16.86
N CYS A 50 9.63 17.40 17.24
CA CYS A 50 8.87 16.19 16.88
C CYS A 50 8.84 15.96 15.36
N TYR A 51 8.51 16.99 14.56
CA TYR A 51 8.59 16.88 13.09
C TYR A 51 10.03 16.76 12.56
N GLY A 52 11.00 17.35 13.25
CA GLY A 52 12.43 17.19 12.96
C GLY A 52 12.89 15.74 13.10
N ILE A 53 12.63 15.12 14.26
CA ILE A 53 13.03 13.73 14.54
C ILE A 53 12.24 12.74 13.68
N LEU A 54 10.95 12.97 13.44
CA LEU A 54 10.12 12.22 12.47
C LEU A 54 10.77 12.16 11.08
N GLY A 55 11.29 13.29 10.60
CA GLY A 55 12.02 13.38 9.33
C GLY A 55 13.36 12.65 9.31
N GLN A 56 13.97 12.39 10.48
CA GLN A 56 15.20 11.61 10.61
C GLN A 56 14.90 10.10 10.65
N VAL A 57 14.00 9.66 11.54
CA VAL A 57 13.65 8.23 11.69
C VAL A 57 12.86 7.70 10.50
N SER A 58 12.05 8.53 9.82
CA SER A 58 11.20 8.04 8.73
C SER A 58 10.97 9.04 7.60
N ARG A 59 12.00 9.28 6.78
CA ARG A 59 11.96 10.18 5.61
C ARG A 59 10.79 9.94 4.65
N SER A 60 10.32 8.70 4.50
CA SER A 60 9.22 8.37 3.59
C SER A 60 7.86 8.68 4.21
N PHE A 61 7.58 8.20 5.44
CA PHE A 61 6.30 8.47 6.10
C PHE A 61 6.17 9.94 6.49
N ALA A 62 7.24 10.61 6.92
CA ALA A 62 7.22 12.04 7.20
C ALA A 62 6.64 12.84 6.02
N LEU A 63 7.08 12.56 4.79
CA LEU A 63 6.59 13.26 3.60
C LEU A 63 5.10 13.02 3.33
N VAL A 64 4.61 11.81 3.60
CA VAL A 64 3.20 11.43 3.40
C VAL A 64 2.31 11.97 4.52
N ILE A 65 2.81 12.01 5.77
CA ILE A 65 2.16 12.68 6.91
C ILE A 65 1.95 14.16 6.61
N MET A 66 2.95 14.86 6.03
CA MET A 66 2.80 16.28 5.67
C MET A 66 1.69 16.58 4.64
N GLU A 67 1.20 15.59 3.90
CA GLU A 67 0.07 15.75 2.96
C GLU A 67 -1.30 15.74 3.67
N LEU A 68 -1.37 15.31 4.94
CA LEU A 68 -2.59 15.37 5.76
C LEU A 68 -2.98 16.82 6.12
N GLU A 69 -4.28 17.02 6.32
CA GLU A 69 -4.86 18.21 6.92
C GLU A 69 -4.44 18.37 8.38
N ALA A 70 -4.37 19.62 8.88
CA ALA A 70 -3.83 19.93 10.21
C ALA A 70 -4.49 19.12 11.33
N GLU A 71 -5.81 18.91 11.26
CA GLU A 71 -6.60 18.12 12.21
C GLU A 71 -6.09 16.68 12.42
N LEU A 72 -5.53 16.05 11.37
CA LEU A 72 -4.97 14.68 11.45
C LEU A 72 -3.45 14.65 11.48
N ARG A 73 -2.78 15.68 10.96
CA ARG A 73 -1.32 15.68 10.79
C ARG A 73 -0.59 15.53 12.12
N ASP A 74 -0.96 16.34 13.10
CA ASP A 74 -0.31 16.34 14.42
C ASP A 74 -0.60 15.03 15.20
N PRO A 75 -1.86 14.54 15.31
CA PRO A 75 -2.14 13.21 15.87
C PRO A 75 -1.39 12.07 15.20
N VAL A 76 -1.34 12.02 13.86
CA VAL A 76 -0.66 10.94 13.12
C VAL A 76 0.86 11.02 13.23
N ALA A 77 1.43 12.23 13.30
CA ALA A 77 2.85 12.42 13.57
C ALA A 77 3.25 11.88 14.96
N ILE A 78 2.49 12.22 16.00
CA ILE A 78 2.72 11.71 17.35
C ILE A 78 2.47 10.21 17.44
N PHE A 79 1.40 9.70 16.85
CA PHE A 79 1.13 8.25 16.78
C PHE A 79 2.32 7.50 16.16
N TYR A 80 2.88 8.00 15.06
CA TYR A 80 4.06 7.41 14.44
C TYR A 80 5.28 7.44 15.37
N LEU A 81 5.55 8.56 16.05
CA LEU A 81 6.70 8.68 16.95
C LEU A 81 6.59 7.78 18.19
N VAL A 82 5.39 7.70 18.79
CA VAL A 82 5.10 6.80 19.92
C VAL A 82 5.34 5.35 19.52
N LEU A 83 4.79 4.92 18.38
CA LEU A 83 4.98 3.54 17.92
C LEU A 83 6.42 3.26 17.46
N ARG A 84 7.12 4.21 16.82
CA ARG A 84 8.55 4.02 16.47
C ARG A 84 9.45 3.94 17.70
N ALA A 85 9.10 4.63 18.79
CA ALA A 85 9.82 4.51 20.06
C ALA A 85 9.60 3.14 20.72
N LEU A 86 8.38 2.61 20.71
CA LEU A 86 8.06 1.24 21.15
C LEU A 86 8.78 0.17 20.30
N ASP A 87 8.74 0.32 18.98
CA ASP A 87 9.42 -0.49 17.97
C ASP A 87 10.96 -0.48 18.16
N THR A 88 11.54 0.67 18.55
CA THR A 88 12.97 0.77 18.93
C THR A 88 13.32 -0.04 20.18
N VAL A 89 12.39 -0.16 21.14
CA VAL A 89 12.57 -1.01 22.33
C VAL A 89 12.43 -2.49 21.96
N GLU A 90 11.59 -2.83 21.00
CA GLU A 90 11.39 -4.20 20.50
C GLU A 90 12.63 -4.70 19.75
N ASP A 91 13.08 -3.95 18.72
CA ASP A 91 14.14 -4.34 17.78
C ASP A 91 15.55 -4.41 18.41
N ASP A 92 15.81 -3.78 19.57
CA ASP A 92 17.18 -3.68 20.12
C ASP A 92 17.65 -4.96 20.83
N THR A 93 18.02 -5.95 20.02
CA THR A 93 18.54 -7.26 20.46
C THR A 93 19.82 -7.21 21.31
N ALA A 94 20.46 -6.04 21.48
CA ALA A 94 21.55 -5.86 22.42
C ALA A 94 21.08 -5.75 23.88
N VAL A 95 19.79 -5.50 24.12
CA VAL A 95 19.18 -5.45 25.46
C VAL A 95 18.49 -6.78 25.77
N GLU A 96 18.64 -7.27 27.02
CA GLU A 96 18.03 -8.52 27.48
C GLU A 96 16.52 -8.55 27.22
N ALA A 97 16.03 -9.68 26.68
CA ALA A 97 14.64 -9.84 26.27
C ALA A 97 13.64 -9.60 27.41
N VAL A 98 14.01 -9.93 28.67
CA VAL A 98 13.17 -9.68 29.86
C VAL A 98 12.94 -8.17 30.08
N VAL A 99 13.97 -7.35 29.86
CA VAL A 99 13.88 -5.88 30.01
C VAL A 99 13.05 -5.28 28.88
N ARG A 100 13.28 -5.72 27.62
CA ARG A 100 12.47 -5.33 26.46
C ARG A 100 11.00 -5.69 26.65
N ARG A 101 10.70 -6.95 26.97
CA ARG A 101 9.36 -7.49 27.27
C ARG A 101 8.63 -6.63 28.30
N ALA A 102 9.27 -6.36 29.44
CA ALA A 102 8.67 -5.58 30.51
C ALA A 102 8.35 -4.15 30.06
N LEU A 103 9.27 -3.49 29.34
CA LEU A 103 9.05 -2.13 28.86
C LEU A 103 8.01 -2.06 27.74
N CYS A 104 7.96 -3.01 26.80
CA CYS A 104 6.93 -3.04 25.75
C CYS A 104 5.51 -3.14 26.34
N ILE A 105 5.30 -4.01 27.33
CA ILE A 105 3.99 -4.14 28.01
C ILE A 105 3.61 -2.82 28.72
N ASP A 106 4.57 -2.21 29.42
CA ASP A 106 4.37 -0.99 30.21
C ASP A 106 4.44 0.32 29.38
N PHE A 107 4.79 0.25 28.09
CA PHE A 107 5.11 1.44 27.29
C PHE A 107 3.94 2.43 27.18
N HIS A 108 2.71 1.91 27.11
CA HIS A 108 1.50 2.73 27.06
C HIS A 108 1.30 3.58 28.34
N ASN A 109 1.78 3.12 29.50
CA ASN A 109 1.76 3.93 30.74
C ASN A 109 2.74 5.10 30.67
N LYS A 110 3.73 5.07 29.75
CA LYS A 110 4.64 6.22 29.51
C LYS A 110 3.95 7.35 28.75
N LEU A 111 2.70 7.17 28.31
CA LEU A 111 1.83 8.22 27.77
C LEU A 111 0.88 8.82 28.82
N ALA A 112 0.77 8.22 30.01
CA ALA A 112 -0.11 8.72 31.06
C ALA A 112 0.38 10.09 31.58
N PRO A 113 -0.51 10.99 32.05
CA PRO A 113 -0.12 12.34 32.50
C PRO A 113 0.99 12.35 33.56
N GLU A 114 0.97 11.39 34.48
CA GLU A 114 1.97 11.17 35.53
C GLU A 114 3.37 10.79 35.00
N ALA A 115 3.48 10.35 33.75
CA ALA A 115 4.73 9.95 33.12
C ALA A 115 5.39 11.05 32.27
N GLY A 116 4.90 12.30 32.34
CA GLY A 116 5.30 13.43 31.47
C GLY A 116 6.73 13.97 31.57
N GLY A 117 7.66 13.18 32.09
CA GLY A 117 9.11 13.40 32.03
C GLY A 117 9.90 12.11 31.80
N TRP A 118 9.25 11.02 31.36
CA TRP A 118 9.92 9.74 31.11
C TRP A 118 10.76 9.81 29.82
N THR A 119 12.02 9.41 29.94
CA THR A 119 12.98 9.23 28.84
C THR A 119 13.88 8.03 29.14
N THR A 120 14.61 7.55 28.14
CA THR A 120 15.64 6.51 28.33
C THR A 120 16.75 6.62 27.29
N ASP A 121 17.99 6.37 27.70
CA ASP A 121 19.16 6.24 26.82
C ASP A 121 19.57 4.77 26.59
N GLY A 122 18.82 3.81 27.15
CA GLY A 122 19.19 2.39 27.18
C GLY A 122 18.95 1.60 25.89
N PHE A 123 18.35 2.22 24.86
CA PHE A 123 17.92 1.55 23.64
C PHE A 123 18.22 2.38 22.38
N GLY A 124 18.32 1.69 21.25
CA GLY A 124 18.38 2.30 19.92
C GLY A 124 19.73 2.92 19.56
N LYS A 125 19.84 3.39 18.32
CA LYS A 125 21.04 4.02 17.77
C LYS A 125 20.69 5.27 16.96
N GLY A 126 21.56 6.27 16.97
CA GLY A 126 21.36 7.50 16.19
C GLY A 126 20.05 8.22 16.54
N ALA A 127 19.22 8.49 15.52
CA ALA A 127 17.97 9.24 15.69
C ALA A 127 16.89 8.49 16.49
N GLU A 128 16.91 7.15 16.52
CA GLU A 128 15.98 6.35 17.34
C GLU A 128 16.34 6.41 18.83
N LYS A 129 17.64 6.48 19.13
CA LYS A 129 18.10 6.80 20.48
C LYS A 129 17.73 8.23 20.90
N GLU A 130 17.96 9.23 20.04
CA GLU A 130 17.55 10.62 20.32
C GLU A 130 16.03 10.73 20.59
N LEU A 131 15.21 9.93 19.89
CA LEU A 131 13.75 9.86 20.10
C LEU A 131 13.37 9.37 21.51
N LEU A 132 14.08 8.38 22.05
CA LEU A 132 13.84 7.85 23.40
C LEU A 132 14.48 8.72 24.50
N GLU A 133 15.66 9.29 24.24
CA GLU A 133 16.33 10.25 25.14
C GLU A 133 15.51 11.52 25.35
N ARG A 134 14.61 11.85 24.41
CA ARG A 134 13.73 13.02 24.41
C ARG A 134 12.25 12.67 24.25
N PHE A 135 11.85 11.50 24.75
CA PHE A 135 10.45 11.06 24.70
C PHE A 135 9.50 11.97 25.49
N ASP A 136 10.01 12.69 26.50
CA ASP A 136 9.34 13.78 27.22
C ASP A 136 8.73 14.83 26.25
N THR A 137 9.43 15.13 25.17
CA THR A 137 9.01 16.12 24.17
C THR A 137 7.86 15.54 23.32
N VAL A 138 7.89 14.24 23.03
CA VAL A 138 6.79 13.52 22.35
C VAL A 138 5.56 13.45 23.27
N HIS A 139 5.73 13.12 24.55
CA HIS A 139 4.66 13.11 25.56
C HIS A 139 4.01 14.49 25.71
N SER A 140 4.82 15.54 25.75
CA SER A 140 4.32 16.91 25.87
C SER A 140 3.45 17.30 24.67
N CYS A 141 3.86 16.96 23.44
CA CYS A 141 3.03 17.16 22.24
C CYS A 141 1.81 16.22 22.19
N PHE A 142 1.92 14.98 22.67
CA PHE A 142 0.81 14.05 22.83
C PHE A 142 -0.28 14.61 23.77
N SER A 143 0.14 15.24 24.86
CA SER A 143 -0.74 15.86 25.86
C SER A 143 -1.54 17.05 25.32
N ASP A 144 -1.04 17.72 24.26
CA ASP A 144 -1.76 18.79 23.55
C ASP A 144 -2.89 18.27 22.64
N LEU A 145 -2.88 16.97 22.29
CA LEU A 145 -3.87 16.38 21.38
C LEU A 145 -5.26 16.29 22.03
N LYS A 146 -6.31 16.21 21.20
CA LYS A 146 -7.67 15.96 21.68
C LYS A 146 -7.76 14.61 22.43
N PRO A 147 -8.54 14.49 23.52
CA PRO A 147 -8.66 13.25 24.30
C PRO A 147 -9.07 12.02 23.48
N GLU A 148 -9.81 12.21 22.39
CA GLU A 148 -10.17 11.16 21.44
C GLU A 148 -8.93 10.54 20.77
N TYR A 149 -7.98 11.37 20.32
CA TYR A 149 -6.73 10.90 19.72
C TYR A 149 -5.82 10.28 20.76
N GLN A 150 -5.70 10.89 21.94
CA GLN A 150 -4.90 10.34 23.05
C GLN A 150 -5.35 8.91 23.40
N ARG A 151 -6.66 8.67 23.52
CA ARG A 151 -7.23 7.34 23.75
C ARG A 151 -6.87 6.34 22.65
N VAL A 152 -7.04 6.70 21.38
CA VAL A 152 -6.71 5.79 20.25
C VAL A 152 -5.23 5.43 20.22
N ILE A 153 -4.34 6.41 20.42
CA ILE A 153 -2.89 6.18 20.44
C ILE A 153 -2.52 5.27 21.62
N ALA A 154 -3.01 5.54 22.83
CA ALA A 154 -2.71 4.76 24.02
C ALA A 154 -3.25 3.32 23.94
N ASP A 155 -4.49 3.12 23.44
CA ASP A 155 -5.09 1.81 23.21
C ASP A 155 -4.21 0.95 22.28
N ILE A 156 -3.83 1.51 21.12
CA ILE A 156 -3.02 0.79 20.13
C ILE A 156 -1.60 0.54 20.64
N THR A 157 -1.01 1.49 21.35
CA THR A 157 0.32 1.31 21.97
C THR A 157 0.30 0.18 22.99
N ARG A 158 -0.77 0.05 23.78
CA ARG A 158 -0.96 -1.05 24.75
C ARG A 158 -1.08 -2.41 24.07
N GLU A 159 -1.91 -2.50 23.02
CA GLU A 159 -2.15 -3.76 22.31
C GLU A 159 -0.95 -4.19 21.46
N MET A 160 -0.26 -3.24 20.81
CA MET A 160 0.98 -3.51 20.09
C MET A 160 2.10 -3.93 21.04
N GLY A 161 2.28 -3.23 22.17
CA GLY A 161 3.33 -3.54 23.15
C GLY A 161 3.14 -4.92 23.80
N PHE A 162 1.90 -5.32 24.07
CA PHE A 162 1.57 -6.69 24.49
C PHE A 162 1.90 -7.72 23.41
N GLY A 163 1.49 -7.46 22.16
CA GLY A 163 1.71 -8.37 21.04
C GLY A 163 3.18 -8.56 20.65
N MET A 164 3.98 -7.49 20.71
CA MET A 164 5.44 -7.51 20.56
C MET A 164 6.07 -8.38 21.66
N ALA A 165 5.69 -8.15 22.91
CA ALA A 165 6.17 -8.95 24.03
C ALA A 165 5.82 -10.44 23.87
N GLU A 166 4.64 -10.80 23.37
CA GLU A 166 4.28 -12.21 23.13
C GLU A 166 5.28 -12.91 22.19
N HIS A 167 5.72 -12.24 21.12
CA HIS A 167 6.64 -12.80 20.11
C HIS A 167 8.13 -12.77 20.54
N MET A 168 8.48 -12.12 21.65
CA MET A 168 9.88 -12.09 22.14
C MET A 168 10.33 -13.40 22.81
N ASP A 169 9.42 -14.28 23.24
CA ASP A 169 9.78 -15.61 23.81
C ASP A 169 9.79 -16.72 22.75
N ASP A 170 9.14 -16.49 21.60
CA ASP A 170 8.94 -17.47 20.52
C ASP A 170 9.51 -16.91 19.22
N THR A 171 10.82 -17.06 19.04
CA THR A 171 11.65 -16.26 18.10
C THR A 171 11.42 -16.55 16.61
N ALA A 172 10.53 -17.48 16.26
CA ALA A 172 10.20 -17.80 14.89
C ALA A 172 8.67 -17.91 14.72
N CYS A 173 8.13 -17.24 13.70
CA CYS A 173 6.79 -17.56 13.23
C CYS A 173 6.80 -19.01 12.71
N VAL A 174 6.03 -19.91 13.33
CA VAL A 174 5.97 -21.30 12.87
C VAL A 174 4.95 -21.42 11.74
N THR A 175 3.72 -20.97 11.97
CA THR A 175 2.62 -21.04 11.00
C THR A 175 2.37 -19.71 10.28
N ILE A 176 1.62 -19.76 9.17
CA ILE A 176 1.08 -18.58 8.49
C ILE A 176 0.12 -17.81 9.42
N ALA A 177 -0.55 -18.48 10.36
CA ALA A 177 -1.40 -17.84 11.36
C ALA A 177 -0.59 -17.04 12.39
N ASP A 178 0.56 -17.55 12.84
CA ASP A 178 1.48 -16.83 13.72
C ASP A 178 2.07 -15.61 12.99
N TYR A 179 2.45 -15.77 11.72
CA TYR A 179 2.92 -14.67 10.89
C TYR A 179 1.84 -13.58 10.67
N ASP A 180 0.58 -13.97 10.47
CA ASP A 180 -0.56 -13.02 10.44
C ASP A 180 -0.79 -12.34 11.78
N ARG A 181 -0.62 -13.06 12.89
CA ARG A 181 -0.79 -12.55 14.25
C ARG A 181 0.31 -11.54 14.62
N TYR A 182 1.56 -11.85 14.29
CA TYR A 182 2.68 -10.92 14.41
C TYR A 182 2.43 -9.65 13.58
N CYS A 183 2.12 -9.79 12.29
CA CYS A 183 1.82 -8.66 11.41
C CYS A 183 0.57 -7.87 11.85
N HIS A 184 -0.41 -8.52 12.49
CA HIS A 184 -1.55 -7.84 13.11
C HIS A 184 -1.08 -6.92 14.23
N TYR A 185 -0.30 -7.41 15.19
CA TYR A 185 0.17 -6.59 16.30
C TYR A 185 1.06 -5.42 15.85
N VAL A 186 2.06 -5.65 14.99
CA VAL A 186 3.02 -4.59 14.62
C VAL A 186 2.55 -3.65 13.51
N ALA A 187 1.54 -4.02 12.71
CA ALA A 187 1.08 -3.20 11.58
C ALA A 187 -0.44 -3.17 11.36
N GLY A 188 -1.15 -4.28 11.60
CA GLY A 188 -2.62 -4.33 11.52
C GLY A 188 -3.30 -3.36 12.49
N LEU A 189 -2.82 -3.32 13.75
CA LEU A 189 -3.23 -2.36 14.77
C LEU A 189 -2.94 -0.91 14.36
N VAL A 190 -1.87 -0.64 13.60
CA VAL A 190 -1.59 0.71 13.05
C VAL A 190 -2.69 1.11 12.07
N GLY A 191 -3.12 0.20 11.20
CA GLY A 191 -4.25 0.40 10.28
C GLY A 191 -5.55 0.71 11.03
N LEU A 192 -5.83 -0.04 12.10
CA LEU A 192 -7.02 0.16 12.96
C LEU A 192 -6.95 1.50 13.71
N GLY A 193 -5.81 1.85 14.28
CA GLY A 193 -5.57 3.15 14.95
C GLY A 193 -5.78 4.32 14.00
N LEU A 194 -5.16 4.30 12.82
CA LEU A 194 -5.38 5.29 11.76
C LEU A 194 -6.86 5.39 11.38
N THR A 195 -7.54 4.26 11.18
CA THR A 195 -8.98 4.21 10.85
C THR A 195 -9.85 4.87 11.92
N ARG A 196 -9.58 4.59 13.20
CA ARG A 196 -10.25 5.21 14.35
C ARG A 196 -9.98 6.73 14.38
N MET A 197 -8.75 7.19 14.15
CA MET A 197 -8.42 8.62 14.10
C MET A 197 -9.10 9.33 12.92
N PHE A 198 -9.19 8.71 11.74
CA PHE A 198 -9.89 9.28 10.59
C PHE A 198 -11.39 9.49 10.88
N ALA A 199 -12.04 8.52 11.53
CA ALA A 199 -13.42 8.66 11.98
C ALA A 199 -13.58 9.75 13.06
N VAL A 200 -12.67 9.83 14.04
CA VAL A 200 -12.66 10.86 15.10
C VAL A 200 -12.51 12.28 14.53
N SER A 201 -11.68 12.46 13.49
CA SER A 201 -11.47 13.77 12.87
C SER A 201 -12.69 14.35 12.16
N GLY A 202 -13.71 13.52 11.87
CA GLY A 202 -14.86 13.90 11.05
C GLY A 202 -14.56 14.05 9.55
N LEU A 203 -13.31 13.88 9.12
CA LEU A 203 -12.93 13.88 7.69
C LEU A 203 -13.41 12.61 6.97
N GLU A 204 -13.56 11.51 7.71
CA GLU A 204 -14.15 10.26 7.21
C GLU A 204 -15.46 9.89 7.92
N SER A 205 -16.23 9.01 7.29
CA SER A 205 -17.47 8.52 7.89
C SER A 205 -17.18 7.64 9.12
N PRO A 206 -17.92 7.76 10.24
CA PRO A 206 -17.81 6.83 11.37
C PRO A 206 -18.00 5.36 10.99
N ALA A 207 -18.72 5.07 9.90
CA ALA A 207 -18.88 3.72 9.36
C ALA A 207 -17.59 3.11 8.75
N LEU A 208 -16.52 3.91 8.60
CA LEU A 208 -15.19 3.41 8.26
C LEU A 208 -14.57 2.62 9.43
N ALA A 209 -14.85 3.05 10.67
CA ALA A 209 -14.41 2.41 11.92
C ALA A 209 -15.49 1.49 12.52
N ASP A 210 -16.31 0.85 11.66
CA ASP A 210 -17.24 -0.21 12.06
C ASP A 210 -16.45 -1.51 12.30
N PRO A 211 -16.51 -2.12 13.50
CA PRO A 211 -15.72 -3.32 13.81
C PRO A 211 -15.90 -4.50 12.84
N ARG A 212 -17.04 -4.56 12.14
CA ARG A 212 -17.29 -5.58 11.11
C ARG A 212 -16.39 -5.42 9.87
N ARG A 213 -15.75 -4.26 9.74
CA ARG A 213 -14.83 -3.88 8.66
C ARG A 213 -13.36 -3.86 9.09
N ASP A 214 -13.05 -4.15 10.35
CA ASP A 214 -11.68 -4.10 10.90
C ASP A 214 -10.69 -4.96 10.10
N HIS A 215 -11.15 -6.07 9.52
CA HIS A 215 -10.35 -6.90 8.62
C HIS A 215 -9.76 -6.13 7.43
N LEU A 216 -10.44 -5.10 6.90
CA LEU A 216 -9.95 -4.27 5.80
C LEU A 216 -8.78 -3.38 6.24
N ALA A 217 -8.92 -2.74 7.41
CA ALA A 217 -7.88 -1.90 8.00
C ALA A 217 -6.68 -2.74 8.47
N ASN A 218 -6.95 -3.95 8.97
CA ASN A 218 -5.93 -4.94 9.30
C ASN A 218 -5.15 -5.38 8.05
N SER A 219 -5.85 -5.79 6.98
CA SER A 219 -5.22 -6.17 5.69
C SER A 219 -4.37 -5.05 5.09
N MET A 220 -4.77 -3.77 5.24
CA MET A 220 -3.93 -2.63 4.86
C MET A 220 -2.59 -2.62 5.62
N GLY A 221 -2.58 -2.91 6.91
CA GLY A 221 -1.36 -3.03 7.73
C GLY A 221 -0.52 -4.25 7.35
N LEU A 222 -1.14 -5.44 7.32
CA LEU A 222 -0.50 -6.71 6.96
C LEU A 222 0.18 -6.63 5.58
N PHE A 223 -0.47 -6.05 4.58
CA PHE A 223 0.11 -5.92 3.24
C PHE A 223 1.43 -5.13 3.23
N LEU A 224 1.49 -4.03 3.99
CA LEU A 224 2.72 -3.22 4.10
C LEU A 224 3.81 -4.01 4.84
N GLN A 225 3.47 -4.63 5.97
CA GLN A 225 4.44 -5.33 6.81
C GLN A 225 5.03 -6.56 6.12
N LYS A 226 4.18 -7.41 5.53
CA LYS A 226 4.64 -8.57 4.76
C LYS A 226 5.51 -8.14 3.58
N THR A 227 5.18 -7.04 2.89
CA THR A 227 6.02 -6.50 1.81
C THR A 227 7.40 -6.03 2.31
N ASN A 228 7.49 -5.52 3.54
CA ASN A 228 8.78 -5.15 4.15
C ASN A 228 9.59 -6.41 4.50
N ILE A 229 9.00 -7.34 5.25
CA ILE A 229 9.62 -8.62 5.67
C ILE A 229 10.12 -9.46 4.48
N ILE A 230 9.41 -9.43 3.35
CA ILE A 230 9.84 -10.11 2.12
C ILE A 230 11.07 -9.43 1.49
N ARG A 231 11.11 -8.10 1.49
CA ARG A 231 12.17 -7.30 0.85
C ARG A 231 13.45 -7.28 1.68
N ASP A 232 13.29 -7.22 3.01
CA ASP A 232 14.37 -6.92 3.96
C ASP A 232 14.98 -8.19 4.60
N TYR A 233 14.57 -9.38 4.14
CA TYR A 233 15.07 -10.72 4.52
C TYR A 233 16.55 -10.81 4.95
N LEU A 234 17.46 -10.23 4.17
CA LEU A 234 18.90 -10.33 4.45
C LEU A 234 19.35 -9.38 5.57
N GLU A 235 18.69 -8.24 5.73
CA GLU A 235 18.92 -7.28 6.82
C GLU A 235 18.46 -7.92 8.13
N ASP A 236 17.21 -8.41 8.18
CA ASP A 236 16.64 -9.10 9.34
C ASP A 236 17.48 -10.31 9.77
N LEU A 237 17.87 -11.19 8.83
CA LEU A 237 18.72 -12.35 9.12
C LEU A 237 20.12 -11.96 9.64
N THR A 238 20.67 -10.83 9.19
CA THR A 238 21.97 -10.32 9.67
C THR A 238 21.88 -9.79 11.10
N ASP A 239 20.74 -9.18 11.45
CA ASP A 239 20.46 -8.68 12.80
C ASP A 239 19.99 -9.79 13.77
N GLY A 240 19.90 -11.04 13.29
CA GLY A 240 19.47 -12.21 14.08
C GLY A 240 17.95 -12.35 14.23
N ARG A 241 17.16 -11.68 13.39
CA ARG A 241 15.69 -11.66 13.39
C ARG A 241 15.14 -12.59 12.27
N THR A 242 14.05 -13.31 12.54
CA THR A 242 13.48 -14.29 11.60
C THR A 242 11.95 -14.24 11.56
N PHE A 243 11.40 -13.64 10.50
CA PHE A 243 9.95 -13.40 10.36
C PHE A 243 9.24 -14.24 9.29
N TRP A 244 9.98 -14.94 8.42
CA TRP A 244 9.35 -15.82 7.41
C TRP A 244 8.83 -17.08 8.11
N PRO A 245 7.56 -17.50 7.92
CA PRO A 245 7.00 -18.63 8.64
C PRO A 245 7.59 -19.97 8.22
N GLU A 246 7.86 -20.84 9.17
CA GLU A 246 8.40 -22.20 8.95
C GLU A 246 7.50 -23.04 8.02
N GLU A 247 6.19 -22.92 8.16
CA GLU A 247 5.18 -23.53 7.27
C GLU A 247 5.40 -23.20 5.79
N ILE A 248 6.01 -22.05 5.46
CA ILE A 248 6.39 -21.70 4.09
C ILE A 248 7.83 -22.13 3.79
N TRP A 249 8.83 -21.72 4.59
CA TRP A 249 10.23 -21.90 4.17
C TRP A 249 10.78 -23.33 4.30
N SER A 250 10.26 -24.13 5.24
CA SER A 250 10.72 -25.52 5.47
C SER A 250 10.48 -26.44 4.27
N VAL A 251 9.50 -26.11 3.42
CA VAL A 251 9.21 -26.80 2.15
C VAL A 251 10.38 -26.69 1.16
N TYR A 252 11.23 -25.67 1.30
CA TYR A 252 12.29 -25.32 0.35
C TYR A 252 13.72 -25.51 0.89
N ALA A 253 13.94 -25.45 2.21
CA ALA A 253 15.25 -25.67 2.83
C ALA A 253 15.16 -26.06 4.31
N ASP A 254 16.17 -26.79 4.81
CA ASP A 254 16.24 -27.26 6.20
C ASP A 254 16.38 -26.13 7.26
N ARG A 255 16.71 -24.92 6.83
CA ARG A 255 16.79 -23.71 7.67
C ARG A 255 16.64 -22.45 6.82
N LEU A 256 15.91 -21.45 7.32
CA LEU A 256 15.67 -20.17 6.63
C LEU A 256 16.97 -19.54 6.07
N GLY A 257 18.01 -19.44 6.91
CA GLY A 257 19.31 -18.86 6.51
C GLY A 257 20.14 -19.67 5.50
N ALA A 258 19.60 -20.74 4.90
CA ALA A 258 20.24 -21.47 3.80
C ALA A 258 20.12 -20.71 2.47
N PHE A 259 19.10 -19.86 2.29
CA PHE A 259 18.85 -19.16 1.02
C PHE A 259 19.90 -18.12 0.61
N ALA A 260 20.81 -17.76 1.52
CA ALA A 260 21.98 -16.94 1.20
C ALA A 260 23.05 -17.68 0.38
N ALA A 261 23.01 -19.02 0.33
CA ALA A 261 23.96 -19.83 -0.43
C ALA A 261 23.62 -19.82 -1.94
N PRO A 262 24.58 -19.53 -2.85
CA PRO A 262 24.34 -19.52 -4.30
C PRO A 262 23.73 -20.81 -4.86
N GLU A 263 24.04 -21.95 -4.24
CA GLU A 263 23.56 -23.28 -4.61
C GLU A 263 22.06 -23.44 -4.34
N GLN A 264 21.55 -22.78 -3.30
CA GLN A 264 20.14 -22.82 -2.89
C GLN A 264 19.24 -21.84 -3.68
N ARG A 265 19.81 -21.09 -4.63
CA ARG A 265 19.13 -20.01 -5.36
C ARG A 265 17.79 -20.41 -6.01
N LYS A 266 17.64 -21.66 -6.48
CA LYS A 266 16.35 -22.13 -7.05
C LYS A 266 15.29 -22.27 -5.96
N ALA A 267 15.62 -22.92 -4.84
CA ALA A 267 14.73 -23.10 -3.71
C ALA A 267 14.37 -21.76 -3.06
N ALA A 268 15.37 -20.90 -2.87
CA ALA A 268 15.22 -19.53 -2.40
C ALA A 268 14.21 -18.71 -3.23
N LEU A 269 14.31 -18.79 -4.57
CA LEU A 269 13.38 -18.10 -5.47
C LEU A 269 11.93 -18.61 -5.35
N SER A 270 11.73 -19.92 -5.21
CA SER A 270 10.37 -20.46 -5.02
C SER A 270 9.80 -20.15 -3.63
N CYS A 271 10.62 -20.15 -2.58
CA CYS A 271 10.20 -19.67 -1.26
C CYS A 271 9.81 -18.17 -1.30
N LEU A 272 10.61 -17.34 -1.98
CA LEU A 272 10.32 -15.92 -2.19
C LEU A 272 9.00 -15.72 -2.95
N ASN A 273 8.75 -16.52 -3.99
CA ASN A 273 7.50 -16.48 -4.73
C ASN A 273 6.31 -16.82 -3.81
N ALA A 274 6.39 -17.90 -3.03
CA ALA A 274 5.36 -18.30 -2.06
C ALA A 274 5.06 -17.20 -1.02
N MET A 275 6.09 -16.53 -0.49
CA MET A 275 5.91 -15.39 0.41
C MET A 275 5.19 -14.21 -0.27
N VAL A 276 5.51 -13.92 -1.53
CA VAL A 276 4.78 -12.90 -2.32
C VAL A 276 3.33 -13.33 -2.57
N THR A 277 3.08 -14.63 -2.82
CA THR A 277 1.73 -15.19 -2.98
C THR A 277 0.87 -14.96 -1.74
N ASP A 278 1.42 -15.20 -0.55
CA ASP A 278 0.76 -14.92 0.73
C ASP A 278 0.44 -13.42 0.87
N ALA A 279 1.43 -12.53 0.67
CA ALA A 279 1.20 -11.09 0.75
C ALA A 279 0.12 -10.59 -0.23
N LEU A 280 0.04 -11.15 -1.45
CA LEU A 280 -0.95 -10.75 -2.45
C LEU A 280 -2.41 -11.01 -2.04
N ARG A 281 -2.69 -11.85 -1.04
CA ARG A 281 -4.07 -12.13 -0.61
C ARG A 281 -4.76 -10.93 0.06
N HIS A 282 -4.00 -9.99 0.62
CA HIS A 282 -4.52 -8.79 1.26
C HIS A 282 -4.91 -7.67 0.26
N VAL A 283 -4.40 -7.72 -0.97
CA VAL A 283 -4.62 -6.67 -1.98
C VAL A 283 -6.11 -6.38 -2.27
N PRO A 284 -7.01 -7.38 -2.40
CA PRO A 284 -8.43 -7.12 -2.61
C PRO A 284 -9.04 -6.27 -1.50
N ASP A 285 -8.65 -6.50 -0.24
CA ASP A 285 -9.12 -5.75 0.93
C ASP A 285 -8.54 -4.34 0.95
N CYS A 286 -7.25 -4.17 0.63
CA CYS A 286 -6.64 -2.86 0.51
C CYS A 286 -7.34 -1.97 -0.53
N LEU A 287 -7.69 -2.56 -1.69
CA LEU A 287 -8.46 -1.87 -2.73
C LEU A 287 -9.87 -1.52 -2.27
N GLU A 288 -10.51 -2.36 -1.46
CA GLU A 288 -11.82 -2.07 -0.86
C GLU A 288 -11.77 -0.95 0.17
N TYR A 289 -10.79 -1.01 1.09
CA TYR A 289 -10.55 0.01 2.10
C TYR A 289 -10.34 1.38 1.45
N MET A 290 -9.40 1.47 0.50
CA MET A 290 -9.11 2.72 -0.21
C MET A 290 -10.32 3.25 -1.01
N SER A 291 -11.22 2.38 -1.48
CA SER A 291 -12.45 2.79 -2.16
C SER A 291 -13.52 3.38 -1.24
N ALA A 292 -13.39 3.24 0.08
CA ALA A 292 -14.31 3.80 1.08
C ALA A 292 -13.91 5.20 1.57
N ILE A 293 -12.64 5.60 1.37
CA ILE A 293 -12.06 6.88 1.80
C ILE A 293 -12.59 8.03 0.95
N ARG A 294 -12.89 9.17 1.57
CA ARG A 294 -13.55 10.33 0.97
C ARG A 294 -12.68 11.58 0.92
N SER A 295 -11.93 11.86 1.98
CA SER A 295 -11.01 12.99 2.01
C SER A 295 -9.85 12.73 1.05
N PRO A 296 -9.54 13.66 0.12
CA PRO A 296 -8.40 13.52 -0.79
C PRO A 296 -7.06 13.39 -0.04
N THR A 297 -6.90 14.05 1.11
CA THR A 297 -5.65 14.04 1.88
C THR A 297 -5.46 12.71 2.61
N VAL A 298 -6.53 12.18 3.23
CA VAL A 298 -6.55 10.83 3.80
C VAL A 298 -6.33 9.77 2.70
N PHE A 299 -6.94 9.95 1.52
CA PHE A 299 -6.75 9.04 0.38
C PHE A 299 -5.28 9.01 -0.08
N HIS A 300 -4.64 10.17 -0.29
CA HIS A 300 -3.20 10.20 -0.65
C HIS A 300 -2.35 9.56 0.43
N PHE A 301 -2.63 9.86 1.70
CA PHE A 301 -1.93 9.30 2.86
C PHE A 301 -1.98 7.76 2.89
N VAL A 302 -3.16 7.15 2.71
CA VAL A 302 -3.28 5.68 2.73
C VAL A 302 -2.85 5.02 1.41
N ALA A 303 -3.06 5.68 0.26
CA ALA A 303 -2.81 5.08 -1.05
C ALA A 303 -1.32 5.04 -1.43
N ILE A 304 -0.54 6.05 -1.06
CA ILE A 304 0.89 6.11 -1.41
C ILE A 304 1.66 4.89 -0.87
N PRO A 305 1.58 4.51 0.43
CA PRO A 305 2.24 3.31 0.94
C PRO A 305 1.78 2.03 0.24
N GLN A 306 0.48 1.87 -0.01
CA GLN A 306 -0.09 0.66 -0.64
C GLN A 306 0.38 0.48 -2.09
N VAL A 307 0.38 1.57 -2.88
CA VAL A 307 0.93 1.59 -4.24
C VAL A 307 2.44 1.28 -4.23
N MET A 308 3.17 1.81 -3.26
CA MET A 308 4.61 1.55 -3.09
C MET A 308 4.90 0.10 -2.69
N ALA A 309 4.08 -0.51 -1.84
CA ALA A 309 4.18 -1.92 -1.47
C ALA A 309 3.89 -2.83 -2.67
N MET A 310 2.78 -2.63 -3.39
CA MET A 310 2.46 -3.41 -4.60
C MET A 310 3.53 -3.29 -5.69
N ALA A 311 4.11 -2.09 -5.86
CA ALA A 311 5.22 -1.88 -6.79
C ALA A 311 6.55 -2.48 -6.32
N THR A 312 6.71 -2.71 -4.99
CA THR A 312 7.86 -3.39 -4.39
C THR A 312 7.73 -4.89 -4.57
N LEU A 313 6.56 -5.49 -4.25
CA LEU A 313 6.26 -6.90 -4.53
C LEU A 313 6.56 -7.26 -5.99
N ALA A 314 6.15 -6.41 -6.94
CA ALA A 314 6.44 -6.61 -8.36
C ALA A 314 7.92 -6.46 -8.78
N GLU A 315 8.80 -5.91 -7.93
CA GLU A 315 10.26 -5.86 -8.16
C GLU A 315 11.01 -6.97 -7.40
N VAL A 316 10.44 -7.53 -6.32
CA VAL A 316 11.02 -8.68 -5.59
C VAL A 316 10.55 -10.04 -6.13
N TYR A 317 9.37 -10.12 -6.74
CA TYR A 317 8.85 -11.36 -7.33
C TYR A 317 9.86 -11.96 -8.34
N ALA A 318 10.19 -13.24 -8.16
CA ALA A 318 11.22 -13.97 -8.90
C ALA A 318 12.61 -13.28 -8.97
N ASN A 319 12.92 -12.34 -8.06
CA ASN A 319 14.16 -11.57 -8.09
C ASN A 319 15.21 -12.09 -7.08
N PRO A 320 16.31 -12.70 -7.53
CA PRO A 320 17.34 -13.23 -6.64
C PRO A 320 18.15 -12.13 -5.92
N GLY A 321 17.96 -10.86 -6.29
CA GLY A 321 18.59 -9.72 -5.62
C GLY A 321 18.24 -9.62 -4.13
N VAL A 322 17.07 -10.10 -3.70
CA VAL A 322 16.62 -10.12 -2.29
C VAL A 322 17.62 -10.86 -1.39
N PHE A 323 18.24 -11.92 -1.89
CA PHE A 323 19.21 -12.74 -1.15
C PHE A 323 20.64 -12.16 -1.19
N ALA A 324 20.87 -11.07 -1.93
CA ALA A 324 22.18 -10.42 -2.08
C ALA A 324 22.20 -8.96 -1.57
N GLY A 325 21.06 -8.45 -1.10
CA GLY A 325 20.92 -7.09 -0.58
C GLY A 325 19.50 -6.55 -0.74
N VAL A 326 19.27 -5.34 -0.25
CA VAL A 326 17.91 -4.78 -0.21
C VAL A 326 17.48 -4.25 -1.59
N VAL A 327 16.47 -4.90 -2.17
CA VAL A 327 15.86 -4.49 -3.45
C VAL A 327 15.03 -3.21 -3.24
N LYS A 328 15.51 -2.07 -3.75
CA LYS A 328 14.87 -0.77 -3.56
C LYS A 328 14.31 -0.20 -4.86
N LEU A 329 13.06 0.27 -4.80
CA LEU A 329 12.44 1.02 -5.89
C LEU A 329 13.29 2.24 -6.25
N ARG A 330 13.59 2.40 -7.55
CA ARG A 330 14.33 3.56 -8.07
C ARG A 330 13.55 4.84 -7.77
N ARG A 331 14.21 5.86 -7.20
CA ARG A 331 13.57 7.14 -6.79
C ARG A 331 12.70 7.81 -7.86
N GLY A 332 13.07 7.66 -9.13
CA GLY A 332 12.26 8.13 -10.26
C GLY A 332 10.92 7.39 -10.41
N LYS A 333 10.91 6.05 -10.27
CA LYS A 333 9.68 5.23 -10.21
C LYS A 333 8.85 5.62 -8.99
N THR A 334 9.47 5.77 -7.81
CA THR A 334 8.80 6.24 -6.58
C THR A 334 8.08 7.57 -6.79
N ALA A 335 8.75 8.58 -7.38
CA ALA A 335 8.13 9.88 -7.64
C ALA A 335 6.97 9.80 -8.64
N VAL A 336 7.03 8.91 -9.64
CA VAL A 336 5.91 8.66 -10.57
C VAL A 336 4.75 7.95 -9.90
N LEU A 337 5.01 6.99 -9.00
CA LEU A 337 3.98 6.29 -8.23
C LEU A 337 3.23 7.26 -7.30
N ILE A 338 3.96 8.06 -6.51
CA ILE A 338 3.40 9.11 -5.65
C ILE A 338 2.56 10.09 -6.48
N ALA A 339 3.11 10.61 -7.59
CA ALA A 339 2.40 11.55 -8.46
C ALA A 339 1.17 10.97 -9.19
N ARG A 340 0.94 9.65 -9.12
CA ARG A 340 -0.22 8.96 -9.72
C ARG A 340 -1.15 8.33 -8.68
N ALA A 341 -0.78 8.25 -7.40
CA ALA A 341 -1.61 7.68 -6.34
C ALA A 341 -2.72 8.64 -5.86
N THR A 342 -3.41 9.28 -6.81
CA THR A 342 -4.26 10.47 -6.56
C THR A 342 -5.76 10.20 -6.60
N SER A 343 -6.20 9.05 -7.09
CA SER A 343 -7.61 8.62 -7.12
C SER A 343 -7.74 7.10 -7.09
N VAL A 344 -8.93 6.58 -6.77
CA VAL A 344 -9.26 5.15 -6.75
C VAL A 344 -8.93 4.50 -8.10
N GLU A 345 -9.30 5.12 -9.22
CA GLU A 345 -9.03 4.59 -10.56
C GLU A 345 -7.53 4.54 -10.86
N SER A 346 -6.79 5.56 -10.42
CA SER A 346 -5.35 5.64 -10.62
C SER A 346 -4.61 4.58 -9.80
N VAL A 347 -5.06 4.32 -8.58
CA VAL A 347 -4.56 3.22 -7.73
C VAL A 347 -4.85 1.87 -8.38
N HIS A 348 -6.10 1.59 -8.77
CA HIS A 348 -6.45 0.35 -9.47
C HIS A 348 -5.62 0.15 -10.75
N ALA A 349 -5.36 1.20 -11.54
CA ALA A 349 -4.51 1.10 -12.72
C ALA A 349 -3.04 0.77 -12.41
N LEU A 350 -2.49 1.25 -11.29
CA LEU A 350 -1.14 0.91 -10.84
C LEU A 350 -1.05 -0.53 -10.30
N PHE A 351 -2.06 -0.96 -9.55
CA PHE A 351 -2.18 -2.33 -9.06
C PHE A 351 -2.37 -3.33 -10.20
N PHE A 352 -3.24 -3.02 -11.17
CA PHE A 352 -3.42 -3.78 -12.40
C PHE A 352 -2.10 -3.92 -13.18
N GLY A 353 -1.37 -2.82 -13.39
CA GLY A 353 -0.09 -2.85 -14.10
C GLY A 353 0.95 -3.74 -13.43
N SER A 354 1.04 -3.66 -12.10
CA SER A 354 1.94 -4.51 -11.30
C SER A 354 1.52 -5.99 -11.35
N ALA A 355 0.21 -6.28 -11.23
CA ALA A 355 -0.31 -7.64 -11.27
C ALA A 355 -0.17 -8.30 -12.66
N VAL A 356 -0.41 -7.56 -13.74
CA VAL A 356 -0.15 -8.03 -15.11
C VAL A 356 1.34 -8.29 -15.34
N GLY A 357 2.22 -7.43 -14.81
CA GLY A 357 3.66 -7.61 -14.85
C GLY A 357 4.12 -8.91 -14.17
N MET A 358 3.70 -9.12 -12.91
CA MET A 358 3.99 -10.37 -12.20
C MET A 358 3.38 -11.60 -12.90
N ARG A 359 2.16 -11.49 -13.46
CA ARG A 359 1.52 -12.59 -14.17
C ARG A 359 2.29 -13.00 -15.43
N ALA A 360 2.95 -12.05 -16.10
CA ALA A 360 3.82 -12.34 -17.24
C ALA A 360 5.18 -12.96 -16.84
N ALA A 361 5.56 -12.87 -15.56
CA ALA A 361 6.79 -13.44 -15.00
C ALA A 361 6.59 -14.81 -14.32
N LEU A 362 5.37 -15.37 -14.33
CA LEU A 362 5.08 -16.69 -13.75
C LEU A 362 5.89 -17.79 -14.44
N ALA A 363 6.70 -18.52 -13.67
CA ALA A 363 7.42 -19.69 -14.14
C ALA A 363 6.54 -20.96 -13.97
N PRO A 364 6.23 -21.74 -15.02
CA PRO A 364 5.39 -22.94 -14.89
C PRO A 364 5.95 -24.06 -13.99
N ALA A 365 7.23 -23.99 -13.63
CA ALA A 365 7.91 -24.94 -12.76
C ALA A 365 8.02 -24.44 -11.30
N ASP A 366 7.42 -23.29 -10.97
CA ASP A 366 7.37 -22.78 -9.60
C ASP A 366 6.23 -23.46 -8.81
N PRO A 367 6.48 -23.96 -7.59
CA PRO A 367 5.46 -24.69 -6.82
C PRO A 367 4.21 -23.87 -6.47
N SER A 368 4.33 -22.54 -6.32
CA SER A 368 3.22 -21.65 -5.95
C SER A 368 2.56 -20.97 -7.16
N VAL A 369 2.83 -21.45 -8.37
CA VAL A 369 2.44 -20.76 -9.61
C VAL A 369 0.92 -20.59 -9.77
N GLU A 370 0.12 -21.55 -9.31
CA GLU A 370 -1.34 -21.54 -9.52
C GLU A 370 -2.05 -20.68 -8.47
N GLU A 371 -1.62 -20.75 -7.21
CA GLU A 371 -2.05 -19.86 -6.13
C GLU A 371 -1.70 -18.40 -6.48
N THR A 372 -0.49 -18.17 -7.01
CA THR A 372 -0.04 -16.85 -7.49
C THR A 372 -0.87 -16.37 -8.67
N ARG A 373 -1.11 -17.23 -9.68
CA ARG A 373 -2.00 -16.91 -10.81
C ARG A 373 -3.39 -16.52 -10.32
N SER A 374 -3.96 -17.31 -9.41
CA SER A 374 -5.29 -17.10 -8.82
C SER A 374 -5.36 -15.78 -8.05
N ALA A 375 -4.35 -15.44 -7.24
CA ALA A 375 -4.26 -14.17 -6.53
C ALA A 375 -4.15 -12.98 -7.50
N LEU A 376 -3.24 -13.05 -8.48
CA LEU A 376 -3.06 -12.01 -9.49
C LEU A 376 -4.32 -11.81 -10.34
N GLU A 377 -5.02 -12.88 -10.70
CA GLU A 377 -6.29 -12.79 -11.42
C GLU A 377 -7.40 -12.12 -10.61
N ARG A 378 -7.51 -12.36 -9.31
CA ARG A 378 -8.46 -11.61 -8.45
C ARG A 378 -8.18 -10.11 -8.49
N ILE A 379 -6.90 -9.71 -8.38
CA ILE A 379 -6.47 -8.30 -8.42
C ILE A 379 -6.75 -7.66 -9.79
N ILE A 380 -6.45 -8.38 -10.87
CA ILE A 380 -6.70 -7.97 -12.26
C ILE A 380 -8.19 -7.79 -12.49
N ARG A 381 -9.03 -8.77 -12.13
CA ARG A 381 -10.50 -8.72 -12.28
C ARG A 381 -11.12 -7.57 -11.47
N ARG A 382 -10.69 -7.36 -10.22
CA ARG A 382 -11.17 -6.26 -9.36
C ARG A 382 -10.78 -4.88 -9.90
N SER A 383 -9.63 -4.78 -10.55
CA SER A 383 -9.12 -3.49 -11.05
C SER A 383 -9.52 -3.16 -12.49
N LEU A 384 -9.82 -4.16 -13.32
CA LEU A 384 -10.16 -3.98 -14.75
C LEU A 384 -11.26 -2.93 -15.03
N PRO A 385 -12.36 -2.82 -14.25
CA PRO A 385 -13.39 -1.79 -14.47
C PRO A 385 -12.90 -0.35 -14.34
N HIS A 386 -11.77 -0.15 -13.65
CA HIS A 386 -11.18 1.16 -13.40
C HIS A 386 -10.03 1.51 -14.34
N VAL A 387 -9.56 0.56 -15.16
CA VAL A 387 -8.49 0.80 -16.14
C VAL A 387 -9.10 1.33 -17.44
N PRO A 388 -8.68 2.50 -17.95
CA PRO A 388 -9.17 2.98 -19.23
C PRO A 388 -8.78 2.00 -20.35
N ALA A 389 -9.75 1.60 -21.17
CA ALA A 389 -9.56 0.66 -22.27
C ALA A 389 -8.62 1.18 -23.38
N THR A 390 -8.34 2.49 -23.39
CA THR A 390 -7.41 3.16 -24.29
C THR A 390 -6.22 3.73 -23.52
N PRO A 391 -4.99 3.70 -24.06
CA PRO A 391 -3.82 4.31 -23.43
C PRO A 391 -4.02 5.80 -23.13
N ASP A 392 -3.34 6.31 -22.08
CA ASP A 392 -3.26 7.75 -21.85
C ASP A 392 -2.37 8.42 -22.90
N LEU A 393 -3.02 8.90 -23.96
CA LEU A 393 -2.38 9.61 -25.07
C LEU A 393 -2.06 11.08 -24.73
N THR A 394 -2.32 11.58 -23.51
CA THR A 394 -2.24 13.02 -23.19
C THR A 394 -0.83 13.58 -23.30
N VAL A 395 0.19 12.85 -22.80
CA VAL A 395 1.59 13.29 -22.89
C VAL A 395 2.10 13.23 -24.35
N PRO A 396 1.91 12.12 -25.10
CA PRO A 396 2.14 12.10 -26.53
C PRO A 396 1.42 13.23 -27.28
N ASN A 397 0.13 13.50 -27.00
CA ASN A 397 -0.66 14.52 -27.70
C ASN A 397 -0.11 15.93 -27.45
N ARG A 398 0.32 16.22 -26.22
CA ARG A 398 0.99 17.50 -25.89
C ARG A 398 2.36 17.61 -26.58
N LEU A 399 3.17 16.56 -26.60
CA LEU A 399 4.47 16.58 -27.28
C LEU A 399 4.32 16.76 -28.79
N SER A 400 3.37 16.06 -29.42
CA SER A 400 3.06 16.21 -30.84
C SER A 400 2.45 17.56 -31.17
N LEU A 401 1.64 18.16 -30.28
CA LEU A 401 1.16 19.54 -30.46
C LEU A 401 2.31 20.56 -30.38
N ILE A 402 3.25 20.38 -29.44
CA ILE A 402 4.46 21.21 -29.36
C ILE A 402 5.29 21.04 -30.64
N ALA A 403 5.55 19.80 -31.07
CA ALA A 403 6.28 19.52 -32.30
C ALA A 403 5.59 20.12 -33.55
N PHE A 404 4.26 20.01 -33.63
CA PHE A 404 3.45 20.63 -34.69
C PHE A 404 3.64 22.13 -34.74
N VAL A 405 3.54 22.82 -33.60
CA VAL A 405 3.77 24.27 -33.52
C VAL A 405 5.21 24.62 -33.89
N THR A 406 6.22 23.98 -33.29
CA THR A 406 7.63 24.27 -33.55
C THR A 406 8.02 24.04 -35.01
N LEU A 407 7.61 22.92 -35.62
CA LEU A 407 7.89 22.61 -37.02
C LEU A 407 7.12 23.53 -37.97
N SER A 408 5.85 23.87 -37.66
CA SER A 408 5.08 24.82 -38.46
C SER A 408 5.68 26.23 -38.41
N THR A 409 6.08 26.71 -37.23
CA THR A 409 6.75 28.01 -37.07
C THR A 409 8.10 28.03 -37.79
N TYR A 410 8.89 26.95 -37.71
CA TYR A 410 10.15 26.82 -38.46
C TYR A 410 9.91 26.90 -39.98
N LEU A 411 9.00 26.10 -40.53
CA LEU A 411 8.71 26.09 -41.97
C LEU A 411 8.08 27.40 -42.46
N LEU A 412 7.22 28.05 -41.65
CA LEU A 412 6.66 29.36 -41.97
C LEU A 412 7.73 30.47 -41.94
N ARG A 413 8.68 30.41 -41.01
CA ARG A 413 9.81 31.33 -40.95
C ARG A 413 10.75 31.13 -42.14
N ARG A 414 11.14 29.89 -42.44
CA ARG A 414 11.96 29.54 -43.61
C ARG A 414 11.27 29.96 -44.91
N ARG A 415 9.95 29.78 -45.02
CA ARG A 415 9.16 30.31 -46.12
C ARG A 415 9.25 31.84 -46.17
N ALA A 416 9.10 32.56 -45.06
CA ALA A 416 9.17 34.02 -45.04
C ALA A 416 10.57 34.56 -45.42
N GLU A 417 11.63 33.88 -44.97
CA GLU A 417 13.03 34.17 -45.35
C GLU A 417 13.28 33.98 -46.87
N HIS A 418 12.47 33.14 -47.54
CA HIS A 418 12.50 32.88 -48.98
C HIS A 418 11.38 33.54 -49.81
N ASN A 419 10.49 34.35 -49.20
CA ASN A 419 9.31 34.89 -49.87
C ASN A 419 9.50 36.39 -50.19
N ASP A 420 10.14 36.68 -51.31
CA ASP A 420 10.45 38.00 -51.86
C ASP A 420 9.22 38.72 -52.50
N GLY A 421 8.03 38.45 -51.96
CA GLY A 421 6.80 39.18 -52.26
C GLY A 421 6.14 38.85 -53.62
N THR A 422 6.69 37.94 -54.42
CA THR A 422 6.14 37.63 -55.76
C THR A 422 5.82 36.14 -55.95
N SER A 423 4.51 35.84 -56.08
CA SER A 423 3.89 34.53 -56.36
C SER A 423 3.70 33.53 -55.20
N PHE A 424 2.69 32.67 -55.34
CA PHE A 424 2.37 31.55 -54.45
C PHE A 424 3.26 30.32 -54.78
N SER A 425 4.57 30.50 -54.94
CA SER A 425 5.47 29.41 -55.31
C SER A 425 6.71 29.34 -54.40
N TRP A 426 7.07 28.13 -53.97
CA TRP A 426 8.41 27.84 -53.45
C TRP A 426 9.39 27.79 -54.62
N ARG A 427 9.66 28.92 -55.30
CA ARG A 427 10.79 29.06 -56.26
C ARG A 427 11.01 30.48 -56.79
N ARG A 428 12.24 30.95 -56.56
CA ARG A 428 13.25 30.91 -57.65
C ARG A 428 14.40 29.97 -57.25
N GLY A 429 14.67 28.97 -58.09
CA GLY A 429 15.95 28.25 -58.14
C GLY A 429 16.34 27.25 -57.03
N GLY A 430 15.94 27.45 -55.77
CA GLY A 430 16.40 26.61 -54.65
C GLY A 430 15.80 25.19 -54.61
N ILE A 431 16.65 24.17 -54.44
CA ILE A 431 16.22 22.88 -53.87
C ILE A 431 16.03 23.10 -52.36
N PRO A 432 14.91 22.68 -51.74
CA PRO A 432 14.75 22.79 -50.29
C PRO A 432 15.92 22.07 -49.59
N GLU A 433 16.50 22.69 -48.56
CA GLU A 433 17.63 22.07 -47.87
C GLU A 433 17.17 20.73 -47.26
N PRO A 434 18.07 19.72 -47.12
CA PRO A 434 17.70 18.43 -46.53
C PRO A 434 16.99 18.57 -45.17
N LEU A 435 17.33 19.62 -44.41
CA LEU A 435 16.69 19.95 -43.13
C LEU A 435 15.23 20.43 -43.28
N ASP A 436 14.90 21.21 -44.31
CA ASP A 436 13.51 21.63 -44.59
C ASP A 436 12.66 20.44 -45.03
N MET A 437 13.22 19.55 -45.87
CA MET A 437 12.55 18.32 -46.30
C MET A 437 12.27 17.38 -45.12
N LEU A 438 13.25 17.22 -44.22
CA LEU A 438 13.10 16.47 -42.97
C LEU A 438 12.06 17.11 -42.04
N ALA A 439 12.06 18.44 -41.89
CA ALA A 439 11.08 19.15 -41.07
C ALA A 439 9.64 19.02 -41.63
N ALA A 440 9.47 19.09 -42.94
CA ALA A 440 8.18 18.87 -43.60
C ALA A 440 7.68 17.41 -43.45
N ALA A 441 8.58 16.42 -43.62
CA ALA A 441 8.25 15.01 -43.41
C ALA A 441 7.88 14.73 -41.94
N ALA A 442 8.64 15.29 -40.99
CA ALA A 442 8.34 15.19 -39.56
C ALA A 442 6.99 15.84 -39.21
N LEU A 443 6.69 17.02 -39.78
CA LEU A 443 5.40 17.70 -39.58
C LEU A 443 4.24 16.85 -40.12
N PHE A 444 4.40 16.23 -41.29
CA PHE A 444 3.39 15.33 -41.85
C PHE A 444 3.13 14.11 -40.96
N LEU A 445 4.17 13.47 -40.43
CA LEU A 445 4.02 12.36 -39.48
C LEU A 445 3.33 12.79 -38.18
N VAL A 446 3.69 13.97 -37.64
CA VAL A 446 3.04 14.56 -36.46
C VAL A 446 1.57 14.88 -36.73
N MET A 447 1.23 15.43 -37.90
CA MET A 447 -0.16 15.69 -38.32
C MET A 447 -0.97 14.40 -38.47
N MET A 448 -0.42 13.38 -39.13
CA MET A 448 -1.08 12.08 -39.29
C MET A 448 -1.35 11.45 -37.92
N TRP A 449 -0.36 11.48 -37.03
CA TRP A 449 -0.49 10.96 -35.67
C TRP A 449 -1.52 11.74 -34.84
N LEU A 450 -1.53 13.08 -34.91
CA LEU A 450 -2.57 13.90 -34.26
C LEU A 450 -3.95 13.59 -34.83
N PHE A 451 -4.12 13.50 -36.14
CA PHE A 451 -5.41 13.20 -36.77
C PHE A 451 -5.94 11.81 -36.35
N SER A 452 -5.05 10.81 -36.24
CA SER A 452 -5.40 9.46 -35.80
C SER A 452 -5.70 9.33 -34.29
N PHE A 453 -5.02 10.08 -33.42
CA PHE A 453 -5.00 9.81 -31.96
C PHE A 453 -5.42 10.98 -31.05
N PHE A 454 -5.55 12.19 -31.56
CA PHE A 454 -6.04 13.35 -30.80
C PHE A 454 -7.55 13.23 -30.50
N GLY A 455 -8.32 12.79 -31.51
CA GLY A 455 -9.77 12.60 -31.38
C GLY A 455 -10.19 11.53 -30.37
N LEU A 456 -9.39 10.46 -30.21
CA LEU A 456 -9.68 9.37 -29.25
C LEU A 456 -9.88 9.90 -27.82
N GLN A 457 -9.11 10.93 -27.40
CA GLN A 457 -9.21 11.48 -26.05
C GLN A 457 -10.52 12.22 -25.77
N PHE A 458 -11.12 12.82 -26.80
CA PHE A 458 -12.41 13.52 -26.67
C PHE A 458 -13.59 12.56 -26.74
N VAL A 459 -13.49 11.49 -27.54
CA VAL A 459 -14.47 10.39 -27.53
C VAL A 459 -14.55 9.72 -26.15
N THR A 460 -13.42 9.52 -25.46
CA THR A 460 -13.40 9.01 -24.08
C THR A 460 -13.88 10.00 -23.02
N ALA A 461 -13.83 11.31 -23.27
CA ALA A 461 -14.37 12.32 -22.34
C ALA A 461 -15.91 12.44 -22.44
N ALA A 462 -16.48 12.15 -23.62
CA ALA A 462 -17.91 12.23 -23.90
C ALA A 462 -18.65 10.88 -23.79
N GLY A 463 -17.97 9.76 -24.03
CA GLY A 463 -18.53 8.41 -23.95
C GLY A 463 -18.14 7.67 -22.67
N LEU A 464 -19.14 7.07 -22.00
CA LEU A 464 -19.00 6.23 -20.78
C LEU A 464 -18.76 6.95 -19.45
N ARG A 465 -19.33 8.15 -19.23
CA ARG A 465 -19.88 8.43 -17.89
C ARG A 465 -21.16 7.60 -17.71
N PRO A 466 -21.28 6.69 -16.72
CA PRO A 466 -22.57 6.10 -16.41
C PRO A 466 -23.53 7.25 -16.03
N ARG A 467 -24.68 7.34 -16.70
CA ARG A 467 -25.70 8.35 -16.36
C ARG A 467 -26.03 8.22 -14.87
N PRO A 468 -26.19 9.32 -14.11
CA PRO A 468 -26.42 9.26 -12.66
C PRO A 468 -27.65 8.41 -12.27
N ARG A 469 -28.64 8.27 -13.17
CA ARG A 469 -29.77 7.33 -13.02
C ARG A 469 -29.36 5.85 -12.96
N ALA A 470 -28.31 5.41 -13.67
CA ALA A 470 -27.85 4.02 -13.65
C ALA A 470 -27.13 3.69 -12.33
N ALA A 471 -26.28 4.60 -11.83
CA ALA A 471 -25.66 4.46 -10.52
C ALA A 471 -26.69 4.48 -9.39
N ALA A 472 -27.67 5.40 -9.45
CA ALA A 472 -28.80 5.44 -8.51
C ALA A 472 -29.67 4.17 -8.57
N ALA A 473 -29.94 3.63 -9.77
CA ALA A 473 -30.70 2.38 -9.92
C ALA A 473 -29.93 1.16 -9.39
N ALA A 474 -28.62 1.08 -9.60
CA ALA A 474 -27.77 0.02 -9.04
C ALA A 474 -27.71 0.10 -7.50
N ALA A 475 -27.55 1.30 -6.94
CA ALA A 475 -27.59 1.52 -5.49
C ALA A 475 -28.97 1.18 -4.89
N ALA A 476 -30.06 1.55 -5.56
CA ALA A 476 -31.42 1.21 -5.14
C ALA A 476 -31.70 -0.30 -5.23
N ALA A 477 -31.20 -0.98 -6.27
CA ALA A 477 -31.32 -2.43 -6.40
C ALA A 477 -30.51 -3.17 -5.31
N ALA A 478 -29.30 -2.71 -4.99
CA ALA A 478 -28.51 -3.26 -3.89
C ALA A 478 -29.18 -3.03 -2.52
N ALA A 479 -29.75 -1.84 -2.28
CA ALA A 479 -30.52 -1.55 -1.07
C ALA A 479 -31.81 -2.39 -0.97
N ALA A 480 -32.52 -2.62 -2.08
CA ALA A 480 -33.71 -3.46 -2.13
C ALA A 480 -33.37 -4.95 -1.87
N ALA A 481 -32.26 -5.45 -2.41
CA ALA A 481 -31.77 -6.80 -2.11
C ALA A 481 -31.39 -6.97 -0.63
N ALA A 482 -30.72 -5.96 -0.05
CA ALA A 482 -30.37 -5.95 1.38
C ALA A 482 -31.60 -5.85 2.31
N ALA A 483 -32.68 -5.20 1.86
CA ALA A 483 -33.95 -5.16 2.58
C ALA A 483 -34.72 -6.49 2.48
N ALA A 484 -34.82 -7.08 1.28
CA ALA A 484 -35.48 -8.37 1.06
C ALA A 484 -34.82 -9.52 1.83
N GLY A 485 -33.49 -9.47 2.00
CA GLY A 485 -32.74 -10.41 2.84
C GLY A 485 -33.01 -10.29 4.34
N ARG A 486 -33.72 -9.26 4.81
CA ARG A 486 -34.08 -9.03 6.22
C ARG A 486 -35.56 -9.28 6.55
N SER A 487 -36.42 -9.44 5.55
CA SER A 487 -37.85 -9.73 5.75
C SER A 487 -38.22 -11.22 5.62
N GLY A 488 -37.24 -12.10 5.36
CA GLY A 488 -37.44 -13.54 5.14
C GLY A 488 -37.48 -14.42 6.40
N GLY A 489 -37.86 -13.88 7.56
CA GLY A 489 -37.82 -14.61 8.83
C GLY A 489 -38.91 -14.22 9.82
N GLY A 490 -40.11 -14.83 9.69
CA GLY A 490 -41.14 -14.75 10.73
C GLY A 490 -42.58 -15.06 10.28
N GLY A 491 -43.12 -16.19 10.74
CA GLY A 491 -44.56 -16.42 10.93
C GLY A 491 -45.33 -17.14 9.81
N GLY A 492 -46.05 -18.22 10.16
CA GLY A 492 -47.01 -18.86 9.24
C GLY A 492 -47.37 -20.33 9.55
N GLU A 493 -47.98 -20.60 10.70
CA GLU A 493 -48.68 -21.89 10.92
C GLU A 493 -50.06 -21.92 10.22
N GLY A 494 -50.50 -23.10 9.75
CA GLY A 494 -51.94 -23.44 9.74
C GLY A 494 -52.65 -23.71 8.40
N ALA A 495 -52.88 -25.00 8.11
CA ALA A 495 -53.96 -25.57 7.25
C ALA A 495 -53.93 -25.26 5.71
N CYS A 496 -54.48 -26.09 4.79
CA CYS A 496 -55.26 -27.32 4.91
C CYS A 496 -55.16 -28.23 3.65
N ARG A 497 -55.04 -29.56 3.86
CA ARG A 497 -55.52 -30.72 3.04
C ARG A 497 -55.76 -30.58 1.50
N HIS A 498 -55.16 -31.46 0.67
CA HIS A 498 -55.82 -32.67 0.08
C HIS A 498 -54.96 -33.52 -0.91
N ARG A 499 -54.99 -34.87 -0.76
CA ARG A 499 -54.71 -36.00 -1.73
C ARG A 499 -53.32 -36.04 -2.43
N ALA A 500 -52.71 -37.20 -2.76
CA ALA A 500 -53.05 -38.64 -2.70
C ALA A 500 -51.89 -39.44 -2.03
N GLY A 501 -52.00 -40.70 -1.57
CA GLY A 501 -52.06 -41.97 -2.36
C GLY A 501 -50.68 -42.32 -2.94
N ASP A 502 -50.01 -43.47 -2.69
CA ASP A 502 -50.40 -44.74 -2.05
C ASP A 502 -49.20 -45.52 -1.45
N ALA A 503 -49.49 -46.46 -0.52
CA ALA A 503 -48.71 -47.66 -0.10
C ALA A 503 -47.27 -47.48 0.50
N ILE A 504 -46.72 -48.30 1.41
CA ILE A 504 -46.90 -49.73 1.79
C ILE A 504 -46.72 -49.93 3.34
N ALA A 505 -47.40 -50.94 3.91
CA ALA A 505 -47.26 -51.65 5.22
C ALA A 505 -46.30 -51.12 6.34
N ALA A 506 -46.69 -50.93 7.61
CA ALA A 506 -47.14 -51.92 8.64
C ALA A 506 -46.05 -52.98 9.02
N ARG A 507 -45.78 -53.36 10.29
CA ARG A 507 -46.36 -53.04 11.61
C ARG A 507 -45.37 -53.44 12.75
N VAL A 508 -45.33 -52.66 13.84
CA VAL A 508 -45.45 -53.05 15.28
C VAL A 508 -44.77 -54.33 15.82
N GLY A 509 -44.14 -54.25 17.01
CA GLY A 509 -43.97 -55.42 17.90
C GLY A 509 -43.01 -55.24 19.10
N ASP A 510 -43.58 -55.20 20.30
CA ASP A 510 -42.99 -55.00 21.63
C ASP A 510 -41.85 -55.93 22.13
N ALA A 511 -41.27 -55.58 23.28
CA ALA A 511 -40.30 -56.35 24.08
C ALA A 511 -40.92 -57.61 24.73
N PRO A 512 -40.08 -58.51 25.32
CA PRO A 512 -40.03 -58.54 26.79
C PRO A 512 -38.67 -58.90 27.43
N VAL A 513 -38.66 -58.93 28.78
CA VAL A 513 -37.51 -59.04 29.70
C VAL A 513 -37.21 -60.48 30.18
N VAL A 514 -35.92 -60.86 30.23
CA VAL A 514 -35.27 -61.91 31.08
C VAL A 514 -33.76 -61.54 31.21
N GLY A 515 -32.96 -61.81 32.26
CA GLY A 515 -33.21 -62.31 33.61
C GLY A 515 -31.99 -63.05 34.23
N GLY A 516 -31.38 -62.51 35.31
CA GLY A 516 -30.13 -63.01 35.96
C GLY A 516 -28.88 -62.29 35.45
N GLY A 517 -27.88 -61.87 36.23
CA GLY A 517 -27.34 -62.31 37.53
C GLY A 517 -25.93 -62.92 37.30
N GLY A 518 -24.83 -62.56 37.96
CA GLY A 518 -24.50 -61.55 39.00
C GLY A 518 -22.99 -61.64 39.36
N ARG A 519 -22.52 -60.89 40.37
CA ARG A 519 -21.09 -60.76 40.83
C ARG A 519 -20.16 -60.02 39.84
N GLY A 520 -19.12 -59.29 40.25
CA GLY A 520 -18.68 -58.89 41.60
C GLY A 520 -17.17 -58.61 41.67
N GLY A 521 -16.77 -57.45 42.25
CA GLY A 521 -15.37 -57.01 42.41
C GLY A 521 -14.76 -56.37 41.15
N GLY A 522 -13.84 -55.40 41.25
CA GLY A 522 -13.35 -54.69 42.44
C GLY A 522 -12.11 -53.84 42.12
N HIS A 523 -12.05 -52.64 42.73
CA HIS A 523 -11.05 -51.57 42.57
C HIS A 523 -11.05 -50.80 41.24
#